data_AF-A0A537FXJ0-F1
#
_entry.id   AF-A0A537FXJ0-F1
#
_cell.length_a   1.000
_cell.length_b   1.000
_cell.length_c   1.000
_cell.angle_alpha   90.00
_cell.angle_beta   90.00
_cell.angle_gamma   90.00
#
_symmetry.space_group_name_H-M   'P 1'
#
loop_
_entity.id
_entity.type
_entity.pdbx_description
1 polymer ?
#
loop_
_entity_poly.entity_id
_entity_poly.type
_entity_poly.pdbx_seq_one_letter_code
_entity_poly.pdbx_strand_id
1 'polypeptide(L)'
;SEMLFFLIVSAAAGYTPDFGTRQYKEGRSYLSGRMGEKIMGDNISIDDDAYHPLQTGATFDGEGYPKSKLPLIENGVLKSLASSRISAHRYPDAKPTGHELPLPNPLGEIPNNLVIRAKGSVKKSAEELV
;
A
#
# COMPACT_ATOMS: atom_id res chain seq x y z
N SER A 1 3.92 12.78 -13.56
CA SER A 1 3.08 11.81 -14.31
C SER A 1 1.77 11.62 -13.56
N GLU A 2 0.70 11.25 -14.24
CA GLU A 2 -0.65 11.06 -13.66
C GLU A 2 -0.67 10.07 -12.48
N MET A 3 0.15 9.03 -12.53
CA MET A 3 0.32 8.04 -11.45
C MET A 3 0.73 8.66 -10.11
N LEU A 4 1.62 9.65 -10.14
CA LEU A 4 2.04 10.36 -8.92
C LEU A 4 0.92 11.22 -8.37
N PHE A 5 0.09 11.81 -9.24
CA PHE A 5 -1.10 12.54 -8.83
C PHE A 5 -2.10 11.62 -8.14
N PHE A 6 -2.42 10.45 -8.71
CA PHE A 6 -3.32 9.48 -8.08
C PHE A 6 -2.80 8.98 -6.73
N LEU A 7 -1.50 8.71 -6.61
CA LEU A 7 -0.89 8.35 -5.32
C LEU A 7 -1.04 9.48 -4.30
N ILE A 8 -0.73 10.72 -4.68
CA ILE A 8 -0.82 11.89 -3.78
C ILE A 8 -2.26 12.10 -3.33
N VAL A 9 -3.24 12.01 -4.24
CA VAL A 9 -4.66 12.16 -3.91
C VAL A 9 -5.13 11.04 -2.97
N SER A 10 -4.72 9.80 -3.23
CA SER A 10 -5.00 8.64 -2.36
C SER A 10 -4.38 8.84 -0.97
N ALA A 11 -3.08 9.13 -0.90
CA ALA A 11 -2.37 9.34 0.37
C ALA A 11 -2.87 10.59 1.16
N ALA A 12 -3.19 11.69 0.48
CA ALA A 12 -3.66 12.92 1.12
C ALA A 12 -5.07 12.81 1.71
N ALA A 13 -5.90 11.88 1.20
CA ALA A 13 -7.17 11.54 1.81
C ALA A 13 -7.01 10.72 3.12
N GLY A 14 -5.78 10.40 3.51
CA GLY A 14 -5.45 9.68 4.76
C GLY A 14 -5.63 8.16 4.65
N TYR A 15 -5.89 7.63 3.46
CA TYR A 15 -6.23 6.23 3.22
C TYR A 15 -5.73 5.83 1.84
N THR A 16 -4.96 4.75 1.75
CA THR A 16 -4.51 4.15 0.46
C THR A 16 -5.32 2.90 0.10
N PRO A 17 -6.67 2.96 0.04
CA PRO A 17 -7.50 1.79 -0.20
C PRO A 17 -7.25 1.22 -1.60
N ASP A 18 -6.71 2.01 -2.54
CA ASP A 18 -6.36 1.55 -3.89
C ASP A 18 -5.41 0.35 -3.88
N PHE A 19 -4.57 0.21 -2.85
CA PHE A 19 -3.70 -0.95 -2.67
C PHE A 19 -4.40 -2.14 -1.98
N GLY A 20 -5.68 -2.03 -1.63
CA GLY A 20 -6.49 -3.09 -1.04
C GLY A 20 -6.99 -4.10 -2.08
N THR A 21 -6.96 -5.38 -1.73
CA THR A 21 -7.38 -6.51 -2.59
C THR A 21 -8.82 -6.33 -3.04
N ARG A 22 -9.72 -5.93 -2.14
CA ARG A 22 -11.13 -5.72 -2.49
C ARG A 22 -11.31 -4.61 -3.52
N GLN A 23 -10.63 -3.48 -3.34
CA GLN A 23 -10.72 -2.33 -4.25
C GLN A 23 -10.17 -2.67 -5.64
N TYR A 24 -9.04 -3.40 -5.68
CA TYR A 24 -8.43 -3.90 -6.91
C TYR A 24 -9.32 -4.91 -7.65
N LYS A 25 -9.85 -5.91 -6.94
CA LYS A 25 -10.66 -6.99 -7.55
C LYS A 25 -12.02 -6.49 -8.04
N GLU A 26 -12.57 -5.47 -7.39
CA GLU A 26 -13.85 -4.85 -7.77
C GLU A 26 -13.69 -3.73 -8.82
N GLY A 27 -12.47 -3.44 -9.30
CA GLY A 27 -12.25 -2.42 -10.32
C GLY A 27 -12.37 -0.97 -9.83
N ARG A 28 -12.36 -0.76 -8.51
CA ARG A 28 -12.52 0.57 -7.87
C ARG A 28 -11.18 1.26 -7.61
N SER A 29 -10.08 0.51 -7.69
CA SER A 29 -8.72 1.04 -7.59
C SER A 29 -8.18 1.46 -8.95
N TYR A 30 -7.42 2.56 -9.02
CA TYR A 30 -6.66 2.93 -10.22
C TYR A 30 -5.58 1.91 -10.61
N LEU A 31 -5.23 1.00 -9.68
CA LEU A 31 -4.27 -0.08 -9.88
C LEU A 31 -4.90 -1.33 -10.51
N SER A 32 -6.23 -1.40 -10.62
CA SER A 32 -6.95 -2.58 -11.11
C SER A 32 -6.42 -3.04 -12.48
N GLY A 33 -6.05 -4.32 -12.57
CA GLY A 33 -5.49 -4.92 -13.79
C GLY A 33 -4.00 -4.66 -14.04
N ARG A 34 -3.31 -3.92 -13.16
CA ARG A 34 -1.91 -3.48 -13.37
C ARG A 34 -0.88 -4.28 -12.57
N MET A 35 -1.25 -5.45 -12.01
CA MET A 35 -0.32 -6.27 -11.25
C MET A 35 0.89 -6.66 -12.10
N GLY A 36 2.11 -6.39 -11.62
CA GLY A 36 3.34 -6.61 -12.36
C GLY A 36 3.73 -5.50 -13.35
N GLU A 37 2.92 -4.45 -13.52
CA GLU A 37 3.27 -3.30 -14.36
C GLU A 37 4.19 -2.32 -13.65
N LYS A 38 5.04 -1.63 -14.44
CA LYS A 38 5.83 -0.49 -13.96
C LYS A 38 4.95 0.76 -13.90
N ILE A 39 4.61 1.17 -12.68
CA ILE A 39 3.68 2.27 -12.39
C ILE A 39 4.39 3.50 -11.79
N MET A 40 5.67 3.37 -11.42
CA MET A 40 6.52 4.46 -10.93
C MET A 40 7.95 4.37 -11.53
N GLY A 41 8.81 5.34 -11.18
CA GLY A 41 10.23 5.29 -11.52
C GLY A 41 10.91 4.05 -10.91
N ASP A 42 11.91 3.50 -11.59
CA ASP A 42 12.70 2.34 -11.09
C ASP A 42 13.46 2.63 -9.81
N ASN A 43 13.64 3.91 -9.52
CA ASN A 43 14.25 4.39 -8.31
C ASN A 43 13.30 4.37 -7.10
N ILE A 44 12.01 4.04 -7.25
CA ILE A 44 11.03 4.08 -6.16
C ILE A 44 10.64 2.67 -5.73
N SER A 45 10.65 2.42 -4.42
CA SER A 45 10.01 1.24 -3.80
C SER A 45 9.17 1.70 -2.62
N ILE A 46 8.03 1.04 -2.40
CA ILE A 46 7.08 1.34 -1.33
C ILE A 46 6.70 0.02 -0.65
N ASP A 47 6.89 -0.04 0.65
CA ASP A 47 6.49 -1.16 1.50
C ASP A 47 5.42 -0.68 2.52
N ASP A 48 4.55 -1.56 3.00
CA ASP A 48 3.91 -1.40 4.32
C ASP A 48 4.73 -2.18 5.35
N ASP A 49 5.22 -1.52 6.38
CA ASP A 49 6.04 -2.14 7.41
C ASP A 49 5.78 -1.50 8.78
N ALA A 50 4.81 -2.05 9.51
CA ALA A 50 4.50 -1.63 10.88
C ALA A 50 5.65 -1.87 11.88
N TYR A 51 6.64 -2.70 11.53
CA TYR A 51 7.79 -2.99 12.39
C TYR A 51 9.01 -2.12 12.07
N HIS A 52 8.91 -1.20 11.10
CA HIS A 52 9.99 -0.28 10.80
C HIS A 52 10.28 0.63 12.01
N PRO A 53 11.56 0.88 12.39
CA PRO A 53 11.88 1.64 13.61
C PRO A 53 11.33 3.06 13.70
N LEU A 54 10.96 3.66 12.56
CA LEU A 54 10.36 5.00 12.45
C LEU A 54 8.83 4.98 12.31
N GLN A 55 8.21 3.81 12.39
CA GLN A 55 6.75 3.64 12.33
C GLN A 55 6.19 3.40 13.73
N THR A 56 4.95 3.81 13.96
CA THR A 56 4.23 3.62 15.23
C THR A 56 2.87 2.95 15.03
N GLY A 57 2.77 2.09 14.00
CA GLY A 57 1.54 1.36 13.67
C GLY A 57 1.23 0.19 14.60
N ALA A 58 -0.03 -0.24 14.57
CA ALA A 58 -0.43 -1.49 15.23
C ALA A 58 0.20 -2.71 14.52
N THR A 59 0.61 -3.70 15.30
CA THR A 59 1.17 -4.98 14.77
C THR A 59 0.10 -6.01 14.40
N PHE A 60 -1.16 -5.66 14.62
CA PHE A 60 -2.33 -6.44 14.22
C PHE A 60 -3.34 -5.53 13.53
N ASP A 61 -4.15 -6.09 12.64
CA ASP A 61 -5.21 -5.36 11.96
C ASP A 61 -6.53 -5.32 12.76
N GLY A 62 -7.57 -4.73 12.18
CA GLY A 62 -8.89 -4.61 12.80
C GLY A 62 -9.62 -5.93 13.05
N GLU A 63 -9.09 -7.03 12.53
CA GLU A 63 -9.57 -8.40 12.76
C GLU A 63 -8.76 -9.14 13.84
N GLY A 64 -7.70 -8.51 14.35
CA GLY A 64 -6.71 -9.14 15.23
C GLY A 64 -5.70 -10.02 14.49
N TYR A 65 -5.59 -9.90 13.16
CA TYR A 65 -4.64 -10.68 12.38
C TYR A 65 -3.25 -10.01 12.39
N PRO A 66 -2.15 -10.74 12.61
CA PRO A 66 -0.80 -10.14 12.61
C PRO A 66 -0.47 -9.48 11.28
N LYS A 67 0.02 -8.23 11.31
CA LYS A 67 0.47 -7.54 10.08
C LYS A 67 1.73 -8.20 9.55
N SER A 68 1.78 -8.43 8.25
CA SER A 68 2.98 -8.83 7.52
C SER A 68 3.63 -7.61 6.89
N LYS A 69 4.97 -7.59 6.81
CA LYS A 69 5.66 -6.66 5.92
C LYS A 69 5.23 -6.93 4.47
N LEU A 70 4.84 -5.90 3.75
CA LEU A 70 4.21 -6.03 2.45
C LEU A 70 4.88 -5.14 1.40
N PRO A 71 5.63 -5.69 0.42
CA PRO A 71 6.22 -4.91 -0.66
C PRO A 71 5.14 -4.54 -1.69
N LEU A 72 4.62 -3.32 -1.62
CA LEU A 72 3.58 -2.84 -2.53
C LEU A 72 4.16 -2.53 -3.92
N ILE A 73 5.25 -1.78 -3.95
CA ILE A 73 5.96 -1.39 -5.17
C ILE A 73 7.45 -1.70 -5.01
N GLU A 74 8.04 -2.38 -5.99
CA GLU A 74 9.46 -2.71 -6.00
C GLU A 74 10.10 -2.22 -7.31
N ASN A 75 11.07 -1.32 -7.19
CA ASN A 75 11.72 -0.66 -8.33
C ASN A 75 10.70 -0.17 -9.39
N GLY A 76 9.66 0.50 -8.91
CA GLY A 76 8.57 1.05 -9.72
C GLY A 76 7.50 0.07 -10.17
N VAL A 77 7.64 -1.23 -9.89
CA VAL A 77 6.69 -2.28 -10.31
C VAL A 77 5.69 -2.59 -9.21
N LEU A 78 4.38 -2.63 -9.52
CA LEU A 78 3.34 -3.08 -8.58
C LEU A 78 3.52 -4.58 -8.30
N LYS A 79 3.74 -4.94 -7.02
CA LYS A 79 4.09 -6.32 -6.61
C LYS A 79 3.01 -7.01 -5.80
N SER A 80 2.30 -6.28 -4.96
CA SER A 80 1.33 -6.87 -4.04
C SER A 80 0.25 -5.88 -3.62
N LEU A 81 -0.76 -6.42 -2.92
CA LEU A 81 -1.91 -5.69 -2.42
C LEU A 81 -2.13 -6.06 -0.95
N ALA A 82 -2.61 -5.11 -0.17
CA ALA A 82 -3.11 -5.33 1.18
C ALA A 82 -4.35 -6.24 1.11
N SER A 83 -4.48 -7.17 2.04
CA SER A 83 -5.53 -8.19 2.02
C SER A 83 -5.93 -8.63 3.43
N SER A 84 -7.19 -9.02 3.59
CA SER A 84 -7.81 -9.43 4.85
C SER A 84 -8.29 -10.86 4.83
N ARG A 85 -8.79 -11.38 5.96
CA ARG A 85 -9.42 -12.71 5.97
C ARG A 85 -10.71 -12.71 5.16
N ILE A 86 -11.45 -11.60 5.15
CA ILE A 86 -12.67 -11.43 4.34
C ILE A 86 -12.34 -11.56 2.86
N SER A 87 -11.31 -10.86 2.37
CA SER A 87 -10.88 -10.98 0.97
C SER A 87 -10.26 -12.34 0.66
N ALA A 88 -9.46 -12.91 1.55
CA ALA A 88 -8.92 -14.27 1.36
C ALA A 88 -10.02 -15.34 1.30
N HIS A 89 -11.14 -15.14 2.01
CA HIS A 89 -12.30 -16.00 1.91
C HIS A 89 -13.04 -15.83 0.56
N ARG A 90 -13.10 -14.59 0.05
CA ARG A 90 -13.83 -14.24 -1.17
C ARG A 90 -13.08 -14.54 -2.46
N TYR A 91 -11.75 -14.36 -2.46
CA TYR A 91 -10.90 -14.46 -3.64
C TYR A 91 -9.86 -15.57 -3.45
N PRO A 92 -9.92 -16.66 -4.24
CA PRO A 92 -9.07 -17.84 -4.04
C PRO A 92 -7.56 -17.59 -4.12
N ASP A 93 -7.15 -16.53 -4.83
CA ASP A 93 -5.74 -16.15 -5.02
C ASP A 93 -5.22 -15.15 -3.99
N ALA A 94 -6.08 -14.70 -3.06
CA ALA A 94 -5.71 -13.79 -1.99
C ALA A 94 -5.29 -14.55 -0.73
N LYS A 95 -4.33 -13.97 0.01
CA LYS A 95 -3.90 -14.45 1.34
C LYS A 95 -3.96 -13.28 2.31
N PRO A 96 -4.41 -13.47 3.57
CA PRO A 96 -4.48 -12.39 4.53
C PRO A 96 -3.08 -11.85 4.83
N THR A 97 -2.99 -10.53 4.96
CA THR A 97 -1.73 -9.82 5.20
C THR A 97 -1.76 -8.97 6.48
N GLY A 98 -2.91 -8.96 7.17
CA GLY A 98 -3.13 -8.13 8.35
C GLY A 98 -3.30 -6.66 7.99
N HIS A 99 -4.31 -6.32 7.20
CA HIS A 99 -4.54 -4.93 6.76
C HIS A 99 -6.01 -4.52 6.79
N GLU A 100 -6.92 -5.34 7.33
CA GLU A 100 -8.32 -4.96 7.47
C GLU A 100 -8.49 -3.81 8.47
N LEU A 101 -9.32 -2.83 8.15
CA LEU A 101 -9.70 -1.81 9.13
C LEU A 101 -10.63 -2.40 10.21
N PRO A 102 -10.74 -1.76 11.40
CA PRO A 102 -11.68 -2.19 12.43
C PRO A 102 -13.09 -2.39 11.87
N LEU A 103 -13.68 -3.55 12.12
CA LEU A 103 -15.02 -3.87 11.63
C LEU A 103 -16.11 -3.24 12.53
N PRO A 104 -17.26 -2.83 11.96
CA PRO A 104 -17.57 -2.81 10.53
C PRO A 104 -16.92 -1.60 9.83
N ASN A 105 -16.41 -1.78 8.62
CA ASN A 105 -15.91 -0.68 7.81
C ASN A 105 -16.28 -0.83 6.32
N PRO A 106 -16.46 0.28 5.58
CA PRO A 106 -16.82 0.25 4.17
C PRO A 106 -15.61 0.24 3.22
N LEU A 107 -14.38 0.45 3.71
CA LEU A 107 -13.18 0.66 2.89
C LEU A 107 -12.36 -0.62 2.64
N GLY A 108 -12.43 -1.58 3.55
CA GLY A 108 -11.72 -2.85 3.49
C GLY A 108 -10.29 -2.70 3.98
N GLU A 109 -9.36 -3.18 3.18
CA GLU A 109 -7.95 -3.26 3.57
C GLU A 109 -7.15 -2.05 3.15
N ILE A 110 -6.27 -1.58 4.04
CA ILE A 110 -5.44 -0.41 3.78
C ILE A 110 -4.02 -0.63 4.33
N PRO A 111 -2.97 -0.39 3.52
CA PRO A 111 -1.60 -0.27 4.02
C PRO A 111 -1.38 1.10 4.67
N ASN A 112 -1.33 1.12 6.01
CA ASN A 112 -1.23 2.33 6.83
C ASN A 112 0.21 2.71 7.26
N ASN A 113 1.20 1.83 7.06
CA ASN A 113 2.57 2.00 7.55
C ASN A 113 3.56 2.10 6.40
N LEU A 114 3.31 3.04 5.49
CA LEU A 114 4.10 3.18 4.27
C LEU A 114 5.55 3.59 4.56
N VAL A 115 6.48 2.82 4.03
CA VAL A 115 7.91 3.11 4.00
C VAL A 115 8.33 3.28 2.55
N ILE A 116 8.74 4.50 2.20
CA ILE A 116 9.15 4.85 0.84
C ILE A 116 10.67 4.87 0.77
N ARG A 117 11.24 4.11 -0.17
CA ARG A 117 12.68 4.05 -0.45
C ARG A 117 12.93 4.57 -1.85
N ALA A 118 13.75 5.61 -1.96
CA ALA A 118 14.22 6.14 -3.21
C ALA A 118 15.70 5.80 -3.44
N LYS A 119 16.08 5.51 -4.68
CA LYS A 119 17.47 5.38 -5.13
C LYS A 119 17.88 6.64 -5.90
N GLY A 120 19.16 7.00 -5.83
CA GLY A 120 19.75 8.11 -6.58
C GLY A 120 20.21 9.28 -5.72
N SER A 121 20.95 10.18 -6.34
CA SER A 121 21.49 11.39 -5.70
C SER A 121 20.40 12.42 -5.46
N VAL A 122 20.29 12.91 -4.23
CA VAL A 122 19.41 14.04 -3.90
C VAL A 122 20.01 15.29 -4.55
N LYS A 123 19.30 15.92 -5.50
CA LYS A 123 19.78 17.14 -6.17
C LYS A 123 19.73 18.37 -5.26
N LYS A 124 18.93 18.30 -4.21
CA LYS A 124 18.72 19.36 -3.22
C LYS A 124 18.54 18.75 -1.85
N SER A 125 19.14 19.31 -0.81
CA SER A 125 18.92 18.81 0.55
C SER A 125 17.46 19.01 0.98
N ALA A 126 17.02 18.33 2.04
CA ALA A 126 15.66 18.52 2.56
C ALA A 126 15.42 19.98 2.97
N GLU A 127 16.45 20.66 3.47
CA GLU A 127 16.40 22.08 3.82
C GLU A 127 16.25 22.99 2.59
N GLU A 128 16.72 22.58 1.41
CA GLU A 128 16.61 23.35 0.16
C GLU A 128 15.26 23.19 -0.57
N LEU A 129 14.37 22.34 -0.04
CA LEU A 129 13.04 22.07 -0.59
C LEU A 129 11.90 22.76 0.21
N VAL A 130 12.21 23.39 1.35
CA VAL A 130 11.28 24.14 2.21
C VAL A 130 11.49 25.64 2.00
#